data_AF-A0A8J4R0H4-F1
#
_entry.id   AF-A0A8J4R0H4-F1
#
_cell.length_a   1.000
_cell.length_b   1.000
_cell.length_c   1.000
_cell.angle_alpha   90.00
_cell.angle_beta   90.00
_cell.angle_gamma   90.00
#
_symmetry.space_group_name_H-M   'P 1'
#
loop_
_entity.id
_entity.type
_entity.pdbx_description
1 polymer ?
#
loop_
_entity_poly.entity_id
_entity_poly.type
_entity_poly.pdbx_seq_one_letter_code
_entity_poly.pdbx_strand_id
1 'polypeptide(L)'
;MKQRELTVVLCIIWAVSLLYGEMFAYWVPSLWACSWPHHHHHLNSKSTMDEVGYSTDYIKVVVLTDPQLMDKTSLGLAPKSLALEIAQFYADLFMRRAFFSSIVPFKPDVILFLGDYFDGGPYLSDEEWQESLSRFKHIFGLNAQGRYKNIPVFYLPGNHDIGYASLHNQRPKVIKRYEKEFGMRNYRFTVGKVDFIAIDAQTLDDKQKSGRPQEDLASLTWNFVNNVSMDVQLNPRVLLTHIPLYRRDWTSCGPHRGSPVINQWVSHAVDSQEVAYQNYVLEESSNRLLELIKPVLILSGHDHDQCTVSHNSKFGPIKEQTVGTISWQMGNLYPSFMLLSASNFTLPNTSHPEEAISTHLCFLPMQTHIYIWYLSLFVLTLLALLLWPTSGLSVWNHCSNLIVSCNIFGGGTKEKNEDENCEYEMIWDAEGSMHLVKKALNAPIANSSERGLVERGNAVMRPTAKKHISQDIEASMNVDLGADVDSMLKMTTRTSKSKTKIVIQRLVRTFRMLTIIAAVNLPLYMMLLFKDWID
;
A
#
# COMPACT_ATOMS: atom_id res chain seq x y z
N MET A 1 13.00 32.41 0.41
CA MET A 1 11.55 32.18 0.30
C MET A 1 10.87 32.65 1.58
N LYS A 2 9.88 33.55 1.48
CA LYS A 2 9.06 34.01 2.62
C LYS A 2 8.18 32.85 3.10
N GLN A 3 7.79 32.82 4.36
CA GLN A 3 6.99 31.69 4.88
C GLN A 3 5.63 31.52 4.16
N ARG A 4 5.05 32.59 3.60
CA ARG A 4 3.86 32.48 2.75
C ARG A 4 4.13 31.71 1.47
N GLU A 5 5.28 31.95 0.83
CA GLU A 5 5.72 31.21 -0.36
C GLU A 5 5.97 29.74 -0.01
N LEU A 6 6.60 29.44 1.15
CA LEU A 6 6.73 28.06 1.64
C LEU A 6 5.36 27.39 1.79
N THR A 7 4.40 28.06 2.42
CA THR A 7 3.04 27.53 2.60
C THR A 7 2.37 27.23 1.26
N VAL A 8 2.51 28.12 0.27
CA VAL A 8 1.98 27.88 -1.09
C VAL A 8 2.65 26.67 -1.73
N VAL A 9 3.97 26.54 -1.65
CA VAL A 9 4.70 25.38 -2.18
C VAL A 9 4.22 24.09 -1.51
N LEU A 10 4.09 24.08 -0.18
CA LEU A 10 3.57 22.92 0.56
C LEU A 10 2.13 22.60 0.17
N CYS A 11 1.27 23.61 -0.05
CA CYS A 11 -0.08 23.38 -0.56
C CYS A 11 -0.08 22.68 -1.92
N ILE A 12 0.80 23.10 -2.85
CA ILE A 12 0.91 22.49 -4.18
C ILE A 12 1.43 21.05 -4.07
N ILE A 13 2.45 20.80 -3.25
CA ILE A 13 3.00 19.46 -3.04
C ILE A 13 1.93 18.50 -2.50
N TRP A 14 1.13 18.97 -1.53
CA TRP A 14 -0.01 18.21 -1.01
C TRP A 14 -1.06 17.94 -2.10
N ALA A 15 -1.45 18.96 -2.86
CA ALA A 15 -2.44 18.81 -3.92
C ALA A 15 -1.99 17.80 -4.98
N VAL A 16 -0.73 17.88 -5.44
CA VAL A 16 -0.14 16.94 -6.40
C VAL A 16 -0.06 15.52 -5.80
N SER A 17 0.34 15.39 -4.53
CA SER A 17 0.42 14.08 -3.87
C SER A 17 -0.94 13.41 -3.73
N LEU A 18 -1.97 14.18 -3.35
CA LEU A 18 -3.35 13.69 -3.25
C LEU A 18 -3.93 13.31 -4.61
N LEU A 19 -3.71 14.15 -5.64
CA LEU A 19 -4.12 13.82 -7.01
C LEU A 19 -3.41 12.56 -7.52
N TYR A 20 -2.14 12.38 -7.18
CA TYR A 20 -1.43 11.17 -7.55
C TYR A 20 -1.98 9.94 -6.84
N GLY A 21 -2.02 9.95 -5.51
CA GLY A 21 -2.40 8.79 -4.70
C GLY A 21 -3.88 8.42 -4.81
N GLU A 22 -4.78 9.40 -4.88
CA GLU A 22 -6.23 9.14 -4.92
C GLU A 22 -6.80 9.00 -6.33
N MET A 23 -6.03 9.27 -7.39
CA MET A 23 -6.55 9.26 -8.76
C MET A 23 -5.56 8.67 -9.76
N PHE A 24 -4.41 9.31 -10.00
CA PHE A 24 -3.51 8.86 -11.07
C PHE A 24 -2.94 7.46 -10.83
N ALA A 25 -2.62 7.10 -9.58
CA ALA A 25 -2.11 5.77 -9.24
C ALA A 25 -3.04 4.66 -9.75
N TYR A 26 -4.36 4.86 -9.66
CA TYR A 26 -5.37 3.91 -10.10
C TYR A 26 -5.59 3.90 -11.62
N TRP A 27 -5.10 4.90 -12.35
CA TRP A 27 -5.12 4.90 -13.82
C TRP A 27 -3.89 4.21 -14.42
N VAL A 28 -2.78 4.09 -13.67
CA VAL A 28 -1.53 3.47 -14.14
C VAL A 28 -1.75 2.07 -14.72
N PRO A 29 -2.52 1.15 -14.07
CA PRO A 29 -2.73 -0.20 -14.60
C PRO A 29 -3.33 -0.19 -16.01
N SER A 30 -4.40 0.57 -16.23
CA SER A 30 -5.13 0.58 -17.50
C SER A 30 -4.46 1.40 -18.60
N LEU A 31 -3.66 2.39 -18.24
CA LEU A 31 -3.02 3.28 -19.22
C LEU A 31 -1.62 2.82 -19.65
N TRP A 32 -0.83 2.24 -18.75
CA TRP A 32 0.60 2.04 -18.99
C TRP A 32 1.16 0.67 -18.58
N ALA A 33 0.66 0.07 -17.50
CA ALA A 33 1.32 -1.10 -16.90
C ALA A 33 0.75 -2.45 -17.37
N CYS A 34 -0.49 -2.48 -17.85
CA CYS A 34 -1.19 -3.72 -18.18
C CYS A 34 -1.95 -3.58 -19.50
N SER A 35 -2.05 -4.68 -20.25
CA SER A 35 -2.79 -4.76 -21.49
C SER A 35 -3.35 -6.18 -21.70
N TRP A 36 -4.34 -6.32 -22.57
CA TRP A 36 -4.91 -7.63 -22.87
C TRP A 36 -3.87 -8.54 -23.56
N PRO A 37 -3.67 -9.80 -23.10
CA PRO A 37 -2.57 -10.64 -23.53
C PRO A 37 -2.55 -10.94 -25.05
N HIS A 38 -3.70 -11.04 -25.71
CA HIS A 38 -3.78 -11.27 -27.15
C HIS A 38 -3.16 -10.14 -28.01
N HIS A 39 -3.03 -8.91 -27.48
CA HIS A 39 -2.38 -7.82 -28.23
C HIS A 39 -0.89 -8.09 -28.45
N HIS A 40 -0.25 -8.88 -27.59
CA HIS A 40 1.16 -9.25 -27.73
C HIS A 40 1.41 -10.31 -28.82
N HIS A 41 0.42 -11.16 -29.13
CA HIS A 41 0.53 -12.18 -30.19
C HIS A 41 0.49 -11.57 -31.61
N HIS A 42 -0.29 -10.50 -31.82
CA HIS A 42 -0.35 -9.81 -33.13
C HIS A 42 0.90 -8.99 -33.47
N LEU A 43 1.70 -8.58 -32.48
CA LEU A 43 2.95 -7.84 -32.72
C LEU A 43 4.07 -8.73 -33.29
N ASN A 44 4.04 -10.03 -32.99
CA ASN A 44 5.00 -11.01 -33.52
C ASN A 44 4.58 -11.61 -34.88
N SER A 45 3.32 -11.44 -35.29
CA SER A 45 2.79 -11.87 -36.59
C SER A 45 2.57 -10.66 -37.51
N LYS A 46 3.65 -9.91 -37.81
CA LYS A 46 3.65 -8.99 -38.94
C LYS A 46 4.13 -9.72 -40.19
N SER A 47 3.25 -10.50 -40.80
CA SER A 47 3.36 -10.82 -42.23
C SER A 47 2.08 -10.39 -42.95
N THR A 48 2.25 -9.40 -43.83
CA THR A 48 1.43 -9.06 -45.00
C THR A 48 -0.04 -8.69 -44.78
N MET A 49 -0.28 -7.38 -44.93
CA MET A 49 -1.45 -6.70 -45.51
C MET A 49 -2.74 -7.53 -45.68
N ASP A 50 -3.77 -7.17 -44.92
CA ASP A 50 -4.96 -6.54 -45.49
C ASP A 50 -5.80 -5.84 -44.41
N GLU A 51 -6.19 -4.61 -44.73
CA GLU A 51 -6.97 -3.70 -43.90
C GLU A 51 -8.47 -4.02 -44.09
N VAL A 52 -8.95 -5.06 -43.41
CA VAL A 52 -10.39 -5.32 -43.21
C VAL A 52 -10.60 -5.56 -41.72
N GLY A 53 -11.48 -4.76 -41.11
CA GLY A 53 -11.70 -4.75 -39.66
C GLY A 53 -12.16 -6.11 -39.11
N TYR A 54 -11.24 -6.84 -38.47
CA TYR A 54 -11.56 -7.99 -37.63
C TYR A 54 -11.84 -7.51 -36.20
N SER A 55 -13.11 -7.31 -35.89
CA SER A 55 -13.57 -7.17 -34.51
C SER A 55 -13.62 -8.55 -33.83
N THR A 56 -12.89 -8.67 -32.71
CA THR A 56 -13.04 -9.62 -31.58
C THR A 56 -12.75 -11.11 -31.84
N ASP A 57 -11.47 -11.45 -32.04
CA ASP A 57 -10.97 -12.84 -32.02
C ASP A 57 -11.00 -13.50 -30.62
N TYR A 58 -11.10 -12.68 -29.57
CA TYR A 58 -11.09 -13.12 -28.17
C TYR A 58 -12.19 -12.45 -27.36
N ILE A 59 -12.78 -13.21 -26.44
CA ILE A 59 -13.64 -12.71 -25.37
C ILE A 59 -12.77 -12.35 -24.16
N LYS A 60 -13.02 -11.17 -23.60
CA LYS A 60 -12.24 -10.55 -22.53
C LYS A 60 -12.81 -10.87 -21.17
N VAL A 61 -12.09 -11.65 -20.38
CA VAL A 61 -12.48 -12.06 -19.03
C VAL A 61 -11.57 -11.37 -18.03
N VAL A 62 -12.15 -10.68 -17.04
CA VAL A 62 -11.42 -10.23 -15.85
C VAL A 62 -11.66 -11.25 -14.75
N VAL A 63 -10.59 -11.65 -14.06
CA VAL A 63 -10.62 -12.58 -12.94
C VAL A 63 -10.19 -11.85 -11.66
N LEU A 64 -11.05 -11.89 -10.65
CA LEU A 64 -10.90 -11.27 -9.33
C LEU A 64 -10.99 -12.34 -8.25
N THR A 65 -10.32 -12.13 -7.12
CA THR A 65 -10.37 -13.06 -5.99
C THR A 65 -10.11 -12.34 -4.68
N ASP A 66 -10.58 -12.96 -3.59
CA ASP A 66 -10.33 -12.55 -2.22
C ASP A 66 -10.60 -11.06 -1.95
N PRO A 67 -11.78 -10.48 -2.32
CA PRO A 67 -12.16 -9.17 -1.80
C PRO A 67 -12.16 -9.12 -0.26
N GLN A 68 -12.56 -10.22 0.39
CA GLN A 68 -12.61 -10.43 1.84
C GLN A 68 -13.05 -9.15 2.57
N LEU A 69 -14.29 -8.74 2.29
CA LEU A 69 -14.86 -7.54 2.87
C LEU A 69 -14.75 -7.58 4.39
N MET A 70 -14.13 -6.54 4.95
CA MET A 70 -13.90 -6.48 6.40
C MET A 70 -15.23 -6.48 7.16
N ASP A 71 -15.29 -7.26 8.22
CA ASP A 71 -16.42 -7.33 9.13
C ASP A 71 -15.94 -7.60 10.58
N LYS A 72 -16.87 -7.96 11.48
CA LYS A 72 -16.54 -8.19 12.88
C LYS A 72 -15.55 -9.35 13.11
N THR A 73 -15.38 -10.26 12.15
CA THR A 73 -14.44 -11.38 12.25
C THR A 73 -13.02 -11.01 11.82
N SER A 74 -12.81 -9.86 11.17
CA SER A 74 -11.53 -9.51 10.53
C SER A 74 -10.44 -9.11 11.51
N LEU A 75 -10.69 -8.07 12.31
CA LEU A 75 -9.65 -7.42 13.15
C LEU A 75 -9.87 -7.62 14.65
N GLY A 76 -10.79 -8.48 15.06
CA GLY A 76 -11.19 -8.62 16.47
C GLY A 76 -11.75 -7.33 17.09
N LEU A 77 -12.19 -6.39 16.25
CA LEU A 77 -12.78 -5.12 16.68
C LEU A 77 -14.24 -5.34 17.09
N ALA A 78 -14.70 -4.55 18.06
CA ALA A 78 -16.10 -4.62 18.48
C ALA A 78 -17.03 -4.30 17.28
N PRO A 79 -18.13 -5.06 17.11
CA PRO A 79 -19.12 -4.77 16.08
C PRO A 79 -19.62 -3.33 16.18
N LYS A 80 -19.76 -2.65 15.04
CA LYS A 80 -20.21 -1.25 14.95
C LYS A 80 -19.35 -0.25 15.72
N SER A 81 -18.09 -0.59 15.98
CA SER A 81 -17.12 0.38 16.50
C SER A 81 -16.66 1.32 15.40
N LEU A 82 -16.37 2.58 15.77
CA LEU A 82 -15.84 3.58 14.84
C LEU A 82 -14.56 3.08 14.13
N ALA A 83 -13.70 2.34 14.84
CA ALA A 83 -12.48 1.78 14.26
C ALA A 83 -12.79 0.77 13.14
N LEU A 84 -13.77 -0.12 13.36
CA LEU A 84 -14.18 -1.09 12.35
C LEU A 84 -14.85 -0.38 11.16
N GLU A 85 -15.72 0.58 11.41
CA GLU A 85 -16.39 1.34 10.34
C GLU A 85 -15.39 2.11 9.46
N ILE A 86 -14.35 2.70 10.07
CA ILE A 86 -13.26 3.35 9.33
C ILE A 86 -12.48 2.32 8.49
N ALA A 87 -12.14 1.17 9.07
CA ALA A 87 -11.41 0.12 8.36
C ALA A 87 -12.21 -0.41 7.16
N GLN A 88 -13.51 -0.70 7.37
CA GLN A 88 -14.45 -1.08 6.34
C GLN A 88 -14.53 -0.02 5.24
N PHE A 89 -14.74 1.24 5.60
CA PHE A 89 -14.88 2.32 4.63
C PHE A 89 -13.64 2.46 3.73
N TYR A 90 -12.43 2.45 4.28
CA TYR A 90 -11.22 2.59 3.48
C TYR A 90 -10.82 1.31 2.72
N ALA A 91 -11.20 0.13 3.20
CA ALA A 91 -11.07 -1.12 2.45
C ALA A 91 -12.00 -1.12 1.23
N ASP A 92 -13.27 -0.79 1.45
CA ASP A 92 -14.29 -0.75 0.41
C ASP A 92 -13.99 0.33 -0.64
N LEU A 93 -13.59 1.52 -0.18
CA LEU A 93 -13.23 2.63 -1.07
C LEU A 93 -12.07 2.26 -2.00
N PHE A 94 -11.03 1.60 -1.45
CA PHE A 94 -9.91 1.12 -2.25
C PHE A 94 -10.39 0.17 -3.35
N MET A 95 -11.14 -0.88 -2.98
CA MET A 95 -11.61 -1.89 -3.94
C MET A 95 -12.52 -1.29 -5.00
N ARG A 96 -13.41 -0.38 -4.58
CA ARG A 96 -14.33 0.29 -5.49
C ARG A 96 -13.57 1.16 -6.49
N ARG A 97 -12.62 1.97 -6.02
CA ARG A 97 -11.77 2.78 -6.88
C ARG A 97 -10.92 1.92 -7.82
N ALA A 98 -10.31 0.85 -7.32
CA ALA A 98 -9.56 -0.11 -8.12
C ALA A 98 -10.42 -0.73 -9.22
N PHE A 99 -11.64 -1.14 -8.89
CA PHE A 99 -12.57 -1.71 -9.86
C PHE A 99 -12.91 -0.69 -10.97
N PHE A 100 -13.38 0.51 -10.62
CA PHE A 100 -13.84 1.47 -11.63
C PHE A 100 -12.73 2.20 -12.38
N SER A 101 -11.57 2.44 -11.75
CA SER A 101 -10.48 3.23 -12.34
C SER A 101 -9.37 2.36 -12.95
N SER A 102 -9.13 1.16 -12.41
CA SER A 102 -8.07 0.27 -12.90
C SER A 102 -8.61 -0.82 -13.80
N ILE A 103 -9.77 -1.43 -13.47
CA ILE A 103 -10.23 -2.67 -14.12
C ILE A 103 -11.27 -2.40 -15.21
N VAL A 104 -12.34 -1.68 -14.89
CA VAL A 104 -13.42 -1.36 -15.82
C VAL A 104 -12.97 -0.69 -17.13
N PRO A 105 -11.94 0.19 -17.16
CA PRO A 105 -11.45 0.78 -18.41
C PRO A 105 -10.94 -0.23 -19.43
N PHE A 106 -10.57 -1.45 -19.02
CA PHE A 106 -10.24 -2.54 -19.94
C PHE A 106 -11.44 -3.05 -20.76
N LYS A 107 -12.66 -2.66 -20.39
CA LYS A 107 -13.94 -3.06 -21.00
C LYS A 107 -14.05 -4.59 -21.08
N PRO A 108 -14.09 -5.29 -19.93
CA PRO A 108 -14.26 -6.73 -19.92
C PRO A 108 -15.65 -7.12 -20.46
N ASP A 109 -15.70 -8.25 -21.16
CA ASP A 109 -16.93 -8.88 -21.60
C ASP A 109 -17.53 -9.78 -20.50
N VAL A 110 -16.68 -10.31 -19.60
CA VAL A 110 -17.08 -11.19 -18.48
C VAL A 110 -16.25 -10.84 -17.24
N ILE A 111 -16.88 -10.92 -16.07
CA ILE A 111 -16.19 -10.86 -14.76
C ILE A 111 -16.32 -12.22 -14.07
N LEU A 112 -15.22 -12.74 -13.56
CA LEU A 112 -15.16 -13.98 -12.81
C LEU A 112 -14.58 -13.71 -11.41
N PHE A 113 -15.33 -14.06 -10.37
CA PHE A 113 -14.86 -14.04 -9.00
C PHE A 113 -14.50 -15.46 -8.53
N LEU A 114 -13.28 -15.65 -7.99
CA LEU A 114 -12.76 -16.94 -7.52
C LEU A 114 -12.93 -17.18 -6.01
N GLY A 115 -13.85 -16.47 -5.35
CA GLY A 115 -14.22 -16.72 -3.95
C GLY A 115 -13.67 -15.72 -2.94
N ASP A 116 -14.06 -15.96 -1.69
CA ASP A 116 -13.76 -15.17 -0.50
C ASP A 116 -14.21 -13.71 -0.64
N TYR A 117 -15.50 -13.53 -0.93
CA TYR A 117 -16.12 -12.20 -1.05
C TYR A 117 -16.22 -11.53 0.31
N PHE A 118 -16.56 -12.33 1.31
CA PHE A 118 -16.68 -11.93 2.70
C PHE A 118 -15.50 -12.49 3.49
N ASP A 119 -15.23 -11.92 4.66
CA ASP A 119 -14.25 -12.47 5.59
C ASP A 119 -14.95 -13.43 6.60
N GLY A 120 -16.08 -13.01 7.16
CA GLY A 120 -16.80 -13.77 8.18
C GLY A 120 -17.99 -14.59 7.68
N GLY A 121 -18.17 -14.78 6.37
CA GLY A 121 -19.44 -15.19 5.74
C GLY A 121 -20.27 -16.24 6.51
N PRO A 122 -19.73 -17.43 6.84
CA PRO A 122 -20.41 -18.48 7.60
C PRO A 122 -20.75 -18.13 9.05
N TYR A 123 -20.06 -17.15 9.63
CA TYR A 123 -20.15 -16.72 11.02
C TYR A 123 -21.04 -15.50 11.23
N LEU A 124 -21.42 -14.80 10.15
CA LEU A 124 -22.32 -13.65 10.17
C LEU A 124 -23.79 -14.05 10.37
N SER A 125 -24.55 -13.21 11.08
CA SER A 125 -26.02 -13.28 11.10
C SER A 125 -26.58 -13.00 9.70
N ASP A 126 -27.88 -13.25 9.49
CA ASP A 126 -28.51 -12.94 8.19
C ASP A 126 -28.46 -11.44 7.90
N GLU A 127 -28.64 -10.59 8.92
CA GLU A 127 -28.56 -9.14 8.79
C GLU A 127 -27.15 -8.68 8.44
N GLU A 128 -26.13 -9.13 9.18
CA GLU A 128 -24.72 -8.76 8.94
C GLU A 128 -24.23 -9.25 7.57
N TRP A 129 -24.70 -10.43 7.15
CA TRP A 129 -24.40 -10.96 5.82
C TRP A 129 -25.07 -10.14 4.72
N GLN A 130 -26.31 -9.69 4.91
CA GLN A 130 -26.98 -8.78 3.96
C GLN A 130 -26.31 -7.41 3.89
N GLU A 131 -25.85 -6.87 5.02
CA GLU A 131 -25.04 -5.64 5.06
C GLU A 131 -23.75 -5.82 4.24
N SER A 132 -23.04 -6.94 4.43
CA SER A 132 -21.82 -7.27 3.68
C SER A 132 -22.09 -7.49 2.19
N LEU A 133 -23.18 -8.16 1.84
CA LEU A 133 -23.61 -8.34 0.45
C LEU A 133 -23.95 -7.01 -0.22
N SER A 134 -24.64 -6.11 0.49
CA SER A 134 -24.97 -4.76 -0.02
C SER A 134 -23.70 -3.97 -0.32
N ARG A 135 -22.71 -4.01 0.59
CA ARG A 135 -21.38 -3.43 0.38
C ARG A 135 -20.67 -4.05 -0.81
N PHE A 136 -20.63 -5.38 -0.92
CA PHE A 136 -20.02 -6.09 -2.05
C PHE A 136 -20.61 -5.63 -3.39
N LYS A 137 -21.94 -5.61 -3.50
CA LYS A 137 -22.61 -5.17 -4.72
C LYS A 137 -22.39 -3.69 -5.02
N HIS A 138 -22.32 -2.84 -4.00
CA HIS A 138 -21.98 -1.43 -4.17
C HIS A 138 -20.54 -1.27 -4.68
N ILE A 139 -19.55 -1.92 -4.06
CA ILE A 139 -18.13 -1.83 -4.44
C ILE A 139 -17.91 -2.18 -5.91
N PHE A 140 -18.53 -3.26 -6.38
CA PHE A 140 -18.34 -3.77 -7.73
C PHE A 140 -19.42 -3.33 -8.74
N GLY A 141 -20.30 -2.40 -8.36
CA GLY A 141 -21.33 -1.87 -9.26
C GLY A 141 -22.35 -2.89 -9.74
N LEU A 142 -22.63 -3.92 -8.94
CA LEU A 142 -23.51 -5.05 -9.25
C LEU A 142 -24.99 -4.77 -8.92
N ASN A 143 -25.32 -3.53 -8.55
CA ASN A 143 -26.69 -3.11 -8.24
C ASN A 143 -27.53 -2.93 -9.52
N ALA A 144 -28.86 -3.08 -9.40
CA ALA A 144 -29.81 -3.11 -10.52
C ALA A 144 -29.84 -1.83 -11.40
N GLN A 145 -29.30 -0.72 -10.89
CA GLN A 145 -29.20 0.59 -11.53
C GLN A 145 -27.80 0.90 -12.09
N GLY A 146 -26.84 -0.03 -11.99
CA GLY A 146 -25.45 0.17 -12.36
C GLY A 146 -25.19 0.28 -13.88
N ARG A 147 -24.21 1.11 -14.26
CA ARG A 147 -23.76 1.34 -15.65
C ARG A 147 -23.21 0.06 -16.32
N TYR A 148 -22.89 -0.98 -15.56
CA TYR A 148 -22.27 -2.23 -16.01
C TYR A 148 -23.20 -3.46 -15.92
N LYS A 149 -24.51 -3.23 -15.81
CA LYS A 149 -25.56 -4.27 -15.68
C LYS A 149 -25.46 -5.41 -16.72
N ASN A 150 -24.90 -5.15 -17.90
CA ASN A 150 -24.92 -6.08 -19.02
C ASN A 150 -23.68 -6.99 -19.09
N ILE A 151 -22.72 -6.87 -18.17
CA ILE A 151 -21.54 -7.74 -18.12
C ILE A 151 -21.90 -8.99 -17.30
N PRO A 152 -21.89 -10.21 -17.88
CA PRO A 152 -22.08 -11.44 -17.13
C PRO A 152 -21.02 -11.60 -16.03
N VAL A 153 -21.49 -12.01 -14.84
CA VAL A 153 -20.63 -12.25 -13.68
C VAL A 153 -20.78 -13.70 -13.22
N PHE A 154 -19.66 -14.39 -13.07
CA PHE A 154 -19.59 -15.75 -12.57
C PHE A 154 -18.91 -15.78 -11.19
N TYR A 155 -19.37 -16.68 -10.34
CA TYR A 155 -19.02 -16.73 -8.92
C TYR A 155 -18.57 -18.15 -8.54
N LEU A 156 -17.47 -18.25 -7.81
CA LEU A 156 -17.02 -19.49 -7.18
C LEU A 156 -16.91 -19.25 -5.67
N PRO A 157 -17.44 -20.12 -4.80
CA PRO A 157 -17.34 -19.89 -3.36
C PRO A 157 -15.90 -20.08 -2.88
N GLY A 158 -15.49 -19.25 -1.92
CA GLY A 158 -14.31 -19.46 -1.10
C GLY A 158 -14.63 -20.00 0.30
N ASN A 159 -13.60 -20.34 1.08
CA ASN A 159 -13.80 -20.86 2.44
C ASN A 159 -14.33 -19.81 3.42
N HIS A 160 -14.07 -18.51 3.19
CA HIS A 160 -14.69 -17.42 3.96
C HIS A 160 -16.13 -17.11 3.51
N ASP A 161 -16.61 -17.68 2.40
CA ASP A 161 -18.01 -17.56 1.98
C ASP A 161 -18.89 -18.66 2.56
N ILE A 162 -18.42 -19.92 2.50
CA ILE A 162 -19.22 -21.11 2.86
C ILE A 162 -18.63 -21.97 3.99
N GLY A 163 -17.34 -21.85 4.27
CA GLY A 163 -16.61 -22.69 5.21
C GLY A 163 -16.11 -23.99 4.58
N TYR A 164 -15.58 -24.86 5.44
CA TYR A 164 -15.18 -26.22 5.09
C TYR A 164 -16.25 -27.25 5.45
N ALA A 165 -16.06 -28.49 5.01
CA ALA A 165 -17.00 -29.59 5.23
C ALA A 165 -17.50 -29.73 6.69
N SER A 166 -16.62 -29.58 7.68
CA SER A 166 -17.00 -29.65 9.10
C SER A 166 -18.03 -28.59 9.52
N LEU A 167 -18.03 -27.41 8.88
CA LEU A 167 -18.95 -26.32 9.19
C LEU A 167 -20.30 -26.52 8.49
N HIS A 168 -20.32 -27.12 7.29
CA HIS A 168 -21.55 -27.33 6.53
C HIS A 168 -22.56 -28.20 7.28
N ASN A 169 -22.08 -29.18 8.05
CA ASN A 169 -22.93 -30.00 8.91
C ASN A 169 -23.55 -29.20 10.08
N GLN A 170 -22.80 -28.26 10.63
CA GLN A 170 -23.24 -27.45 11.76
C GLN A 170 -24.14 -26.28 11.31
N ARG A 171 -23.94 -25.78 10.09
CA ARG A 171 -24.59 -24.57 9.56
C ARG A 171 -25.09 -24.75 8.11
N PRO A 172 -26.03 -25.68 7.85
CA PRO A 172 -26.52 -25.94 6.48
C PRO A 172 -27.21 -24.74 5.81
N LYS A 173 -27.61 -23.72 6.61
CA LYS A 173 -28.17 -22.47 6.08
C LYS A 173 -27.16 -21.65 5.28
N VAL A 174 -25.86 -21.77 5.57
CA VAL A 174 -24.79 -21.01 4.88
C VAL A 174 -24.76 -21.36 3.40
N ILE A 175 -24.74 -22.65 3.06
CA ILE A 175 -24.81 -23.14 1.68
C ILE A 175 -26.08 -22.65 0.99
N LYS A 176 -27.24 -22.81 1.64
CA LYS A 176 -28.53 -22.39 1.07
C LYS A 176 -28.58 -20.89 0.78
N ARG A 177 -28.02 -20.06 1.67
CA ARG A 177 -27.96 -18.61 1.51
C ARG A 177 -27.00 -18.21 0.38
N TYR A 178 -25.84 -18.85 0.31
CA TYR A 178 -24.89 -18.66 -0.79
C TYR A 178 -25.53 -19.02 -2.14
N GLU A 179 -26.07 -20.22 -2.27
CA GLU A 179 -26.62 -20.72 -3.54
C GLU A 179 -27.83 -19.93 -4.02
N LYS A 180 -28.61 -19.36 -3.09
CA LYS A 180 -29.72 -18.46 -3.40
C LYS A 180 -29.25 -17.15 -4.06
N GLU A 181 -28.07 -16.64 -3.69
CA GLU A 181 -27.56 -15.35 -4.16
C GLU A 181 -26.59 -15.49 -5.34
N PHE A 182 -25.62 -16.40 -5.23
CA PHE A 182 -24.52 -16.55 -6.18
C PHE A 182 -24.68 -17.74 -7.14
N GLY A 183 -25.67 -18.60 -6.92
CA GLY A 183 -25.93 -19.78 -7.74
C GLY A 183 -25.21 -21.04 -7.27
N MET A 184 -25.24 -22.08 -8.10
CA MET A 184 -24.68 -23.40 -7.77
C MET A 184 -23.17 -23.31 -7.54
N ARG A 185 -22.64 -24.14 -6.62
CA ARG A 185 -21.21 -24.18 -6.30
C ARG A 185 -20.37 -25.01 -7.28
N ASN A 186 -20.99 -26.01 -7.91
CA ASN A 186 -20.40 -26.87 -8.93
C ASN A 186 -21.15 -26.66 -10.24
N TYR A 187 -20.50 -26.10 -11.26
CA TYR A 187 -21.16 -25.80 -12.53
C TYR A 187 -20.17 -25.62 -13.67
N ARG A 188 -20.69 -25.64 -14.89
CA ARG A 188 -19.95 -25.35 -16.12
C ARG A 188 -20.59 -24.17 -16.84
N PHE A 189 -19.77 -23.31 -17.41
CA PHE A 189 -20.18 -22.28 -18.36
C PHE A 189 -19.16 -22.19 -19.50
N THR A 190 -19.55 -21.57 -20.61
CA THR A 190 -18.69 -21.43 -21.80
C THR A 190 -18.53 -19.96 -22.13
N VAL A 191 -17.30 -19.53 -22.38
CA VAL A 191 -16.95 -18.18 -22.85
C VAL A 191 -16.14 -18.33 -24.13
N GLY A 192 -16.66 -17.80 -25.25
CA GLY A 192 -16.09 -18.06 -26.57
C GLY A 192 -16.15 -19.56 -26.92
N LYS A 193 -15.00 -20.16 -27.21
CA LYS A 193 -14.81 -21.60 -27.44
C LYS A 193 -14.02 -22.26 -26.31
N VAL A 194 -14.23 -21.79 -25.08
CA VAL A 194 -13.55 -22.30 -23.89
C VAL A 194 -14.59 -22.63 -22.82
N ASP A 195 -14.51 -23.84 -22.28
CA ASP A 195 -15.37 -24.27 -21.18
C ASP A 195 -14.68 -24.00 -19.84
N PHE A 196 -15.41 -23.39 -18.90
CA PHE A 196 -14.94 -23.14 -17.54
C PHE A 196 -15.69 -24.08 -16.60
N ILE A 197 -14.93 -24.84 -15.81
CA ILE A 197 -15.44 -25.83 -14.86
C ILE A 197 -15.17 -25.32 -13.45
N ALA A 198 -16.22 -24.84 -12.78
CA ALA A 198 -16.17 -24.37 -11.41
C ALA A 198 -16.48 -25.51 -10.44
N ILE A 199 -15.61 -25.73 -9.46
CA ILE A 199 -15.77 -26.77 -8.46
C ILE A 199 -15.65 -26.22 -7.03
N ASP A 200 -16.52 -26.72 -6.15
CA ASP A 200 -16.43 -26.52 -4.70
C ASP A 200 -15.23 -27.30 -4.15
N ALA A 201 -14.11 -26.60 -3.98
CA ALA A 201 -12.88 -27.21 -3.48
C ALA A 201 -12.93 -27.49 -1.97
N GLN A 202 -13.80 -26.80 -1.23
CA GLN A 202 -13.94 -26.87 0.23
C GLN A 202 -14.48 -28.23 0.71
N THR A 203 -15.08 -29.00 -0.20
CA THR A 203 -15.72 -30.29 0.08
C THR A 203 -14.99 -31.48 -0.54
N LEU A 204 -14.03 -31.28 -1.45
CA LEU A 204 -13.40 -32.36 -2.23
C LEU A 204 -12.74 -33.46 -1.39
N ASP A 205 -12.03 -33.03 -0.35
CA ASP A 205 -11.15 -33.88 0.46
C ASP A 205 -11.83 -34.42 1.72
N ASP A 206 -13.12 -34.14 1.88
CA ASP A 206 -13.88 -34.69 3.00
C ASP A 206 -14.11 -36.19 2.80
N LYS A 207 -13.93 -36.96 3.87
CA LYS A 207 -14.12 -38.42 3.81
C LYS A 207 -15.59 -38.75 3.97
N GLN A 208 -16.14 -39.46 2.99
CA GLN A 208 -17.48 -40.01 3.07
C GLN A 208 -17.66 -40.81 4.37
N LYS A 209 -18.64 -40.40 5.19
CA LYS A 209 -19.05 -41.20 6.35
C LYS A 209 -20.13 -42.17 5.93
N SER A 210 -19.79 -43.45 5.95
CA SER A 210 -20.77 -44.53 5.97
C SER A 210 -21.75 -44.34 7.12
N GLY A 211 -23.05 -44.15 6.83
CA GLY A 211 -24.13 -44.23 7.81
C GLY A 211 -24.75 -42.91 8.29
N ARG A 212 -24.46 -41.74 7.70
CA ARG A 212 -25.23 -40.52 7.97
C ARG A 212 -26.31 -40.28 6.90
N PRO A 213 -27.52 -39.82 7.28
CA PRO A 213 -28.63 -39.59 6.35
C PRO A 213 -28.55 -38.28 5.54
N GLN A 214 -27.50 -37.47 5.74
CA GLN A 214 -27.33 -36.19 5.05
C GLN A 214 -26.53 -36.37 3.75
N GLU A 215 -26.96 -35.68 2.70
CA GLU A 215 -26.34 -35.69 1.38
C GLU A 215 -24.86 -35.33 1.46
N ASP A 216 -24.00 -36.26 1.08
CA ASP A 216 -22.56 -36.10 1.13
C ASP A 216 -22.12 -35.08 0.06
N LEU A 217 -21.73 -33.88 0.51
CA LEU A 217 -21.35 -32.78 -0.37
C LEU A 217 -20.12 -33.11 -1.23
N ALA A 218 -19.18 -33.89 -0.69
CA ALA A 218 -18.03 -34.37 -1.44
C ALA A 218 -18.49 -35.25 -2.61
N SER A 219 -19.43 -36.17 -2.34
CA SER A 219 -20.04 -37.01 -3.37
C SER A 219 -20.77 -36.18 -4.44
N LEU A 220 -21.45 -35.09 -4.10
CA LEU A 220 -22.07 -34.20 -5.09
C LEU A 220 -21.03 -33.56 -6.02
N THR A 221 -19.94 -33.05 -5.46
CA THR A 221 -18.83 -32.47 -6.25
C THR A 221 -18.18 -33.51 -7.15
N TRP A 222 -17.86 -34.71 -6.62
CA TRP A 222 -17.26 -35.78 -7.42
C TRP A 222 -18.21 -36.35 -8.47
N ASN A 223 -19.51 -36.43 -8.21
CA ASN A 223 -20.51 -36.83 -9.21
C ASN A 223 -20.57 -35.82 -10.37
N PHE A 224 -20.52 -34.52 -10.06
CA PHE A 224 -20.42 -33.48 -11.09
C PHE A 224 -19.15 -33.64 -11.93
N VAL A 225 -17.99 -33.78 -11.30
CA VAL A 225 -16.69 -34.00 -11.99
C VAL A 225 -16.73 -35.24 -12.88
N ASN A 226 -17.29 -36.35 -12.37
CA ASN A 226 -17.44 -37.58 -13.14
C ASN A 226 -18.33 -37.34 -14.38
N ASN A 227 -19.45 -36.64 -14.22
CA ASN A 227 -20.35 -36.34 -15.34
C ASN A 227 -19.67 -35.48 -16.41
N VAL A 228 -18.91 -34.45 -16.00
CA VAL A 228 -18.11 -33.61 -16.92
C VAL A 228 -17.02 -34.43 -17.63
N SER A 229 -16.45 -35.45 -16.98
CA SER A 229 -15.42 -36.29 -17.60
C SER A 229 -15.97 -37.24 -18.67
N MET A 230 -17.27 -37.58 -18.61
CA MET A 230 -17.96 -38.39 -19.61
C MET A 230 -18.37 -37.61 -20.86
N ASP A 231 -18.44 -36.28 -20.77
CA ASP A 231 -18.80 -35.43 -21.90
C ASP A 231 -17.70 -35.43 -22.99
N VAL A 232 -18.13 -35.44 -24.26
CA VAL A 232 -17.24 -35.24 -25.40
C VAL A 232 -16.58 -33.86 -25.27
N GLN A 233 -15.26 -33.84 -25.10
CA GLN A 233 -14.50 -32.60 -24.95
C GLN A 233 -14.33 -31.91 -26.31
N LEU A 234 -15.28 -31.04 -26.64
CA LEU A 234 -15.26 -30.24 -27.87
C LEU A 234 -14.41 -28.97 -27.74
N ASN A 235 -14.31 -28.41 -26.52
CA ASN A 235 -13.59 -27.19 -26.22
C ASN A 235 -12.46 -27.45 -25.19
N PRO A 236 -11.37 -26.67 -25.21
CA PRO A 236 -10.43 -26.61 -24.09
C PRO A 236 -11.15 -26.21 -22.79
N ARG A 237 -10.69 -26.77 -21.67
CA ARG A 237 -11.31 -26.58 -20.35
C ARG A 237 -10.39 -25.79 -19.43
N VAL A 238 -10.94 -24.81 -18.74
CA VAL A 238 -10.30 -24.13 -17.59
C VAL A 238 -10.90 -24.70 -16.32
N LEU A 239 -10.06 -25.17 -15.40
CA LEU A 239 -10.50 -25.56 -14.07
C LEU A 239 -10.45 -24.34 -13.14
N LEU A 240 -11.54 -24.08 -12.44
CA LEU A 240 -11.66 -23.02 -11.44
C LEU A 240 -11.82 -23.64 -10.06
N THR A 241 -10.90 -23.35 -9.17
CA THR A 241 -10.95 -23.76 -7.75
C THR A 241 -10.67 -22.53 -6.90
N HIS A 242 -11.30 -22.38 -5.73
CA HIS A 242 -10.85 -21.31 -4.83
C HIS A 242 -9.54 -21.74 -4.15
N ILE A 243 -9.56 -22.93 -3.54
CA ILE A 243 -8.40 -23.56 -2.92
C ILE A 243 -7.47 -24.10 -4.02
N PRO A 244 -6.18 -23.72 -4.04
CA PRO A 244 -5.24 -24.17 -5.06
C PRO A 244 -5.00 -25.69 -4.99
N LEU A 245 -4.56 -26.27 -6.11
CA LEU A 245 -4.23 -27.69 -6.15
C LEU A 245 -2.94 -27.99 -5.37
N TYR A 246 -2.80 -29.27 -5.01
CA TYR A 246 -1.64 -29.79 -4.29
C TYR A 246 -0.32 -29.34 -4.91
N ARG A 247 0.61 -28.92 -4.06
CA ARG A 247 1.99 -28.61 -4.43
C ARG A 247 2.87 -28.84 -3.22
N ARG A 248 4.07 -29.40 -3.42
CA ARG A 248 4.96 -29.74 -2.30
C ARG A 248 5.31 -28.50 -1.48
N ASP A 249 5.59 -28.70 -0.19
CA ASP A 249 6.14 -27.63 0.64
C ASP A 249 7.36 -27.02 -0.05
N TRP A 250 7.56 -25.70 0.13
CA TRP A 250 8.68 -24.95 -0.47
C TRP A 250 8.65 -24.86 -2.01
N THR A 251 7.55 -25.23 -2.67
CA THR A 251 7.40 -25.01 -4.12
C THR A 251 7.56 -23.53 -4.46
N SER A 252 8.39 -23.21 -5.46
CA SER A 252 8.56 -21.84 -5.94
C SER A 252 7.34 -21.39 -6.73
N CYS A 253 6.87 -20.17 -6.44
CA CYS A 253 5.66 -19.58 -7.02
C CYS A 253 5.92 -18.55 -8.12
N GLY A 254 7.15 -18.51 -8.63
CA GLY A 254 7.60 -17.46 -9.54
C GLY A 254 7.99 -16.17 -8.80
N PRO A 255 8.38 -15.14 -9.55
CA PRO A 255 9.04 -13.94 -9.01
C PRO A 255 8.10 -12.97 -8.29
N HIS A 256 6.78 -13.15 -8.43
CA HIS A 256 5.78 -12.20 -7.91
C HIS A 256 5.27 -12.54 -6.51
N ARG A 257 5.58 -13.72 -5.97
CA ARG A 257 5.20 -14.08 -4.59
C ARG A 257 6.04 -13.33 -3.58
N GLY A 258 5.40 -12.61 -2.66
CA GLY A 258 6.03 -11.94 -1.52
C GLY A 258 5.79 -12.65 -0.17
N SER A 259 4.79 -13.53 -0.11
CA SER A 259 4.37 -14.29 1.07
C SER A 259 5.30 -15.46 1.40
N PRO A 260 5.21 -16.04 2.61
CA PRO A 260 5.99 -17.21 3.00
C PRO A 260 5.84 -18.38 2.04
N VAL A 261 6.80 -19.30 2.14
CA VAL A 261 6.81 -20.53 1.35
C VAL A 261 5.55 -21.36 1.56
N ILE A 262 5.22 -22.17 0.55
CA ILE A 262 4.08 -23.08 0.57
C ILE A 262 4.20 -24.07 1.72
N ASN A 263 3.11 -24.24 2.47
CA ASN A 263 2.94 -25.25 3.51
C ASN A 263 1.60 -26.00 3.35
N GLN A 264 1.66 -27.33 3.31
CA GLN A 264 0.53 -28.24 3.17
C GLN A 264 -0.24 -28.42 4.49
N TRP A 265 -0.72 -27.33 5.10
CA TRP A 265 -1.48 -27.39 6.34
C TRP A 265 -2.90 -27.93 6.08
N VAL A 266 -3.27 -28.96 6.82
CA VAL A 266 -4.66 -29.47 6.92
C VAL A 266 -5.01 -29.71 8.39
N SER A 267 -6.22 -29.36 8.79
CA SER A 267 -6.76 -29.67 10.12
C SER A 267 -8.16 -30.29 10.01
N HIS A 268 -8.47 -31.16 10.97
CA HIS A 268 -9.73 -31.89 11.04
C HIS A 268 -10.48 -31.57 12.32
N ALA A 269 -11.81 -31.54 12.25
CA ALA A 269 -12.65 -31.39 13.42
C ALA A 269 -12.52 -32.62 14.35
N VAL A 270 -12.39 -32.40 15.66
CA VAL A 270 -12.11 -33.45 16.65
C VAL A 270 -13.15 -34.58 16.61
N ASP A 271 -14.43 -34.23 16.65
CA ASP A 271 -15.53 -35.19 16.75
C ASP A 271 -15.86 -35.86 15.42
N SER A 272 -15.72 -35.11 14.33
CA SER A 272 -16.22 -35.52 13.02
C SER A 272 -15.11 -36.01 12.09
N GLN A 273 -13.83 -35.70 12.35
CA GLN A 273 -12.71 -35.94 11.43
C GLN A 273 -12.90 -35.31 10.04
N GLU A 274 -13.91 -34.46 9.88
CA GLU A 274 -14.17 -33.72 8.64
C GLU A 274 -13.16 -32.58 8.52
N VAL A 275 -12.85 -32.16 7.30
CA VAL A 275 -11.92 -31.06 7.07
C VAL A 275 -12.45 -29.79 7.74
N ALA A 276 -11.64 -29.23 8.64
CA ALA A 276 -11.90 -27.96 9.32
C ALA A 276 -11.15 -26.80 8.66
N TYR A 277 -10.00 -27.10 8.06
CA TYR A 277 -9.19 -26.14 7.33
C TYR A 277 -8.19 -26.88 6.43
N GLN A 278 -7.93 -26.35 5.23
CA GLN A 278 -6.84 -26.80 4.36
C GLN A 278 -6.31 -25.63 3.54
N ASN A 279 -5.00 -25.56 3.32
CA ASN A 279 -4.40 -24.55 2.42
C ASN A 279 -4.48 -24.96 0.95
N TYR A 280 -4.43 -26.27 0.69
CA TYR A 280 -4.36 -26.85 -0.65
C TYR A 280 -5.23 -28.10 -0.71
N VAL A 281 -5.76 -28.39 -1.89
CA VAL A 281 -6.43 -29.68 -2.16
C VAL A 281 -5.42 -30.81 -2.01
N LEU A 282 -5.82 -31.96 -1.48
CA LEU A 282 -4.92 -33.10 -1.31
C LEU A 282 -4.36 -33.62 -2.64
N GLU A 283 -3.19 -34.26 -2.58
CA GLU A 283 -2.49 -34.78 -3.76
C GLU A 283 -3.35 -35.77 -4.58
N GLU A 284 -4.05 -36.69 -3.90
CA GLU A 284 -4.92 -37.67 -4.55
C GLU A 284 -6.07 -37.00 -5.31
N SER A 285 -6.77 -36.07 -4.67
CA SER A 285 -7.88 -35.32 -5.26
C SER A 285 -7.40 -34.42 -6.40
N SER A 286 -6.26 -33.75 -6.22
CA SER A 286 -5.65 -32.91 -7.26
C SER A 286 -5.33 -33.74 -8.52
N ASN A 287 -4.64 -34.88 -8.35
CA ASN A 287 -4.34 -35.77 -9.47
C ASN A 287 -5.61 -36.30 -10.14
N ARG A 288 -6.62 -36.67 -9.37
CA ARG A 288 -7.91 -37.12 -9.89
C ARG A 288 -8.63 -36.04 -10.70
N LEU A 289 -8.60 -34.78 -10.25
CA LEU A 289 -9.16 -33.65 -10.99
C LEU A 289 -8.44 -33.43 -12.33
N LEU A 290 -7.10 -33.46 -12.32
CA LEU A 290 -6.31 -33.30 -13.55
C LEU A 290 -6.63 -34.40 -14.57
N GLU A 291 -6.82 -35.65 -14.12
CA GLU A 291 -7.13 -36.78 -14.97
C GLU A 291 -8.56 -36.75 -15.55
N LEU A 292 -9.54 -36.36 -14.74
CA LEU A 292 -10.95 -36.37 -15.13
C LEU A 292 -11.35 -35.13 -15.95
N ILE A 293 -10.89 -33.95 -15.55
CA ILE A 293 -11.27 -32.70 -16.21
C ILE A 293 -10.44 -32.45 -17.47
N LYS A 294 -9.15 -32.84 -17.45
CA LYS A 294 -8.17 -32.57 -18.51
C LYS A 294 -8.10 -31.06 -18.86
N PRO A 295 -7.82 -30.19 -17.88
CA PRO A 295 -7.79 -28.76 -18.12
C PRO A 295 -6.53 -28.33 -18.87
N VAL A 296 -6.62 -27.22 -19.60
CA VAL A 296 -5.46 -26.56 -20.24
C VAL A 296 -4.88 -25.45 -19.36
N LEU A 297 -5.67 -24.95 -18.41
CA LEU A 297 -5.30 -23.92 -17.45
C LEU A 297 -6.11 -24.14 -16.16
N ILE A 298 -5.49 -23.85 -15.01
CA ILE A 298 -6.16 -23.85 -13.71
C ILE A 298 -6.04 -22.43 -13.14
N LEU A 299 -7.14 -21.90 -12.62
CA LEU A 299 -7.16 -20.61 -11.91
C LEU A 299 -7.61 -20.83 -10.46
N SER A 300 -6.86 -20.27 -9.52
CA SER A 300 -7.14 -20.35 -8.09
C SER A 300 -6.99 -19.04 -7.33
N GLY A 301 -7.52 -18.98 -6.10
CA GLY A 301 -7.43 -17.84 -5.17
C GLY A 301 -6.77 -18.26 -3.85
N HIS A 302 -7.36 -17.87 -2.71
CA HIS A 302 -7.05 -18.36 -1.34
C HIS A 302 -5.71 -17.94 -0.74
N ASP A 303 -4.60 -18.01 -1.48
CA ASP A 303 -3.27 -17.69 -0.95
C ASP A 303 -3.08 -16.17 -0.75
N HIS A 304 -4.01 -15.35 -1.25
CA HIS A 304 -3.98 -13.89 -1.31
C HIS A 304 -2.77 -13.31 -2.07
N ASP A 305 -1.89 -14.16 -2.60
CA ASP A 305 -0.66 -13.78 -3.25
C ASP A 305 -0.45 -14.56 -4.55
N GLN A 306 0.32 -13.98 -5.46
CA GLN A 306 0.44 -14.51 -6.80
C GLN A 306 1.34 -15.74 -6.80
N CYS A 307 0.86 -16.83 -7.39
CA CYS A 307 1.65 -18.04 -7.55
C CYS A 307 1.42 -18.67 -8.92
N THR A 308 2.50 -19.03 -9.59
CA THR A 308 2.47 -19.82 -10.82
C THR A 308 3.18 -21.15 -10.58
N VAL A 309 2.46 -22.24 -10.82
CA VAL A 309 2.97 -23.62 -10.71
C VAL A 309 2.62 -24.38 -11.97
N SER A 310 3.48 -25.32 -12.36
CA SER A 310 3.19 -26.28 -13.42
C SER A 310 2.96 -27.66 -12.81
N HIS A 311 1.79 -28.23 -13.05
CA HIS A 311 1.44 -29.58 -12.64
C HIS A 311 1.80 -30.58 -13.71
N ASN A 312 2.34 -31.73 -13.31
CA ASN A 312 2.59 -32.83 -14.24
C ASN A 312 1.35 -33.71 -14.33
N SER A 313 0.66 -33.68 -15.47
CA SER A 313 -0.45 -34.60 -15.75
C SER A 313 -0.06 -35.66 -16.77
N LYS A 314 -0.86 -36.72 -16.87
CA LYS A 314 -0.73 -37.76 -17.92
C LYS A 314 -0.87 -37.21 -19.35
N PHE A 315 -1.47 -36.03 -19.49
CA PHE A 315 -1.75 -35.38 -20.79
C PHE A 315 -0.78 -34.23 -21.12
N GLY A 316 0.23 -34.01 -20.26
CA GLY A 316 1.20 -32.92 -20.40
C GLY A 316 1.26 -32.00 -19.17
N PRO A 317 2.19 -31.05 -19.15
CA PRO A 317 2.25 -30.04 -18.11
C PRO A 317 1.01 -29.13 -18.17
N ILE A 318 0.43 -28.80 -17.01
CA ILE A 318 -0.73 -27.90 -16.90
C ILE A 318 -0.35 -26.75 -15.98
N LYS A 319 -0.50 -25.53 -16.47
CA LYS A 319 -0.22 -24.32 -15.69
C LYS A 319 -1.38 -24.03 -14.73
N GLU A 320 -1.08 -23.84 -13.46
CA GLU A 320 -1.97 -23.23 -12.48
C GLU A 320 -1.50 -21.80 -12.19
N GLN A 321 -2.45 -20.86 -12.18
CA GLN A 321 -2.22 -19.49 -11.74
C GLN A 321 -3.14 -19.18 -10.56
N THR A 322 -2.52 -19.03 -9.40
CA THR A 322 -3.17 -18.52 -8.21
C THR A 322 -3.12 -16.99 -8.27
N VAL A 323 -4.30 -16.37 -8.35
CA VAL A 323 -4.48 -14.91 -8.44
C VAL A 323 -4.34 -14.33 -7.04
N GLY A 324 -3.62 -13.21 -6.91
CA GLY A 324 -3.53 -12.52 -5.63
C GLY A 324 -4.79 -11.69 -5.35
N THR A 325 -5.01 -11.40 -4.07
CA THR A 325 -6.16 -10.64 -3.57
C THR A 325 -6.36 -9.30 -4.30
N ILE A 326 -7.61 -8.90 -4.50
CA ILE A 326 -7.95 -7.54 -4.93
C ILE A 326 -7.99 -6.54 -3.75
N SER A 327 -7.91 -7.03 -2.51
CA SER A 327 -7.97 -6.22 -1.29
C SER A 327 -6.58 -5.83 -0.80
N TRP A 328 -6.44 -4.66 -0.18
CA TRP A 328 -5.18 -4.22 0.42
C TRP A 328 -5.01 -4.65 1.89
N GLN A 329 -5.99 -5.38 2.44
CA GLN A 329 -6.07 -5.75 3.86
C GLN A 329 -5.69 -7.21 4.14
N MET A 330 -5.33 -7.98 3.12
CA MET A 330 -5.15 -9.44 3.22
C MET A 330 -3.68 -9.87 3.30
N GLY A 331 -2.83 -9.01 3.84
CA GLY A 331 -1.41 -9.28 4.07
C GLY A 331 -0.51 -9.14 2.84
N ASN A 332 -1.07 -9.04 1.63
CA ASN A 332 -0.33 -8.75 0.41
C ASN A 332 -0.22 -7.23 0.17
N LEU A 333 1.02 -6.74 0.03
CA LEU A 333 1.29 -5.33 -0.30
C LEU A 333 1.01 -4.98 -1.77
N TYR A 334 0.86 -5.99 -2.63
CA TYR A 334 0.67 -5.87 -4.07
C TYR A 334 -0.65 -6.54 -4.50
N PRO A 335 -1.81 -5.89 -4.26
CA PRO A 335 -3.09 -6.42 -4.73
C PRO A 335 -3.09 -6.57 -6.25
N SER A 336 -3.81 -7.54 -6.77
CA SER A 336 -3.77 -7.89 -8.19
C SER A 336 -5.12 -8.34 -8.73
N PHE A 337 -5.20 -8.37 -10.06
CA PHE A 337 -6.26 -9.02 -10.82
C PHE A 337 -5.65 -9.66 -12.07
N MET A 338 -6.43 -10.47 -12.77
CA MET A 338 -5.95 -11.12 -13.99
C MET A 338 -6.84 -10.80 -15.18
N LEU A 339 -6.20 -10.46 -16.30
CA LEU A 339 -6.83 -10.38 -17.61
C LEU A 339 -6.67 -11.73 -18.30
N LEU A 340 -7.77 -12.31 -18.74
CA LEU A 340 -7.81 -13.56 -19.50
C LEU A 340 -8.49 -13.31 -20.85
N SER A 341 -7.90 -13.84 -21.91
CA SER A 341 -8.48 -13.80 -23.27
C SER A 341 -8.82 -15.21 -23.71
N ALA A 342 -10.10 -15.46 -23.91
CA ALA A 342 -10.63 -16.74 -24.38
C ALA A 342 -10.93 -16.66 -25.88
N SER A 343 -10.36 -17.58 -26.68
CA SER A 343 -10.55 -17.59 -28.13
C SER A 343 -12.02 -17.81 -28.52
N ASN A 344 -12.45 -17.13 -29.59
CA ASN A 344 -13.79 -17.27 -30.16
C ASN A 344 -13.86 -18.26 -31.35
N PHE A 345 -12.73 -18.83 -31.77
CA PHE A 345 -12.64 -19.78 -32.88
C PHE A 345 -12.25 -21.18 -32.41
N THR A 346 -12.72 -22.19 -33.15
CA THR A 346 -12.27 -23.57 -32.98
C THR A 346 -10.87 -23.68 -33.54
N LEU A 347 -9.86 -23.83 -32.68
CA LEU A 347 -8.52 -24.15 -33.16
C LEU A 347 -8.59 -25.49 -33.92
N PRO A 348 -8.07 -25.58 -35.16
CA PRO A 348 -7.97 -26.85 -35.85
C PRO A 348 -7.19 -27.81 -34.95
N ASN A 349 -7.75 -29.00 -34.74
CA ASN A 349 -7.11 -30.07 -33.97
C ASN A 349 -5.63 -30.17 -34.38
N THR A 350 -4.72 -30.03 -33.41
CA THR A 350 -3.29 -30.45 -33.44
C THR A 350 -2.13 -29.44 -33.59
N SER A 351 -2.22 -28.18 -33.14
CA SER A 351 -0.96 -27.46 -32.81
C SER A 351 -0.81 -27.10 -31.33
N HIS A 352 -1.60 -26.21 -30.74
CA HIS A 352 -1.41 -25.85 -29.32
C HIS A 352 -2.72 -25.41 -28.64
N PRO A 353 -3.40 -26.26 -27.85
CA PRO A 353 -4.61 -25.86 -27.11
C PRO A 353 -4.37 -24.74 -26.09
N GLU A 354 -3.11 -24.50 -25.71
CA GLU A 354 -2.68 -23.34 -24.92
C GLU A 354 -2.86 -22.00 -25.66
N GLU A 355 -2.92 -21.99 -27.00
CA GLU A 355 -3.18 -20.76 -27.77
C GLU A 355 -4.64 -20.29 -27.66
N ALA A 356 -5.54 -21.17 -27.23
CA ALA A 356 -6.96 -20.83 -27.03
C ALA A 356 -7.16 -19.88 -25.83
N ILE A 357 -6.20 -19.83 -24.89
CA ILE A 357 -6.32 -19.08 -23.64
C ILE A 357 -5.01 -18.40 -23.32
N SER A 358 -5.03 -17.08 -23.20
CA SER A 358 -3.89 -16.32 -22.72
C SER A 358 -4.26 -15.52 -21.49
N THR A 359 -3.34 -15.40 -20.55
CA THR A 359 -3.54 -14.63 -19.32
C THR A 359 -2.43 -13.60 -19.11
N HIS A 360 -2.77 -12.51 -18.43
CA HIS A 360 -1.83 -11.48 -18.01
C HIS A 360 -2.21 -11.03 -16.59
N LEU A 361 -1.27 -11.21 -15.67
CA LEU A 361 -1.39 -10.74 -14.29
C LEU A 361 -1.14 -9.24 -14.22
N CYS A 362 -2.01 -8.50 -13.54
CA CYS A 362 -1.93 -7.05 -13.43
C CYS A 362 -2.03 -6.61 -11.97
N PHE A 363 -1.23 -5.61 -11.61
CA PHE A 363 -1.14 -5.11 -10.24
C PHE A 363 -1.94 -3.84 -10.04
N LEU A 364 -2.44 -3.66 -8.81
CA LEU A 364 -3.13 -2.48 -8.35
C LEU A 364 -2.20 -1.60 -7.49
N PRO A 365 -2.57 -0.33 -7.24
CA PRO A 365 -1.78 0.54 -6.38
C PRO A 365 -1.57 -0.02 -4.97
N MET A 366 -0.36 0.16 -4.45
CA MET A 366 -0.01 -0.20 -3.08
C MET A 366 -0.59 0.83 -2.10
N GLN A 367 -1.82 0.60 -1.61
CA GLN A 367 -2.52 1.58 -0.78
C GLN A 367 -1.78 1.91 0.52
N THR A 368 -1.13 0.92 1.13
CA THR A 368 -0.29 1.10 2.33
C THR A 368 0.84 2.11 2.07
N HIS A 369 1.50 2.05 0.91
CA HIS A 369 2.59 2.95 0.56
C HIS A 369 2.08 4.37 0.30
N ILE A 370 0.90 4.53 -0.30
CA ILE A 370 0.26 5.84 -0.48
C ILE A 370 0.01 6.49 0.89
N TYR A 371 -0.50 5.74 1.87
CA TYR A 371 -0.71 6.26 3.22
C TYR A 371 0.59 6.54 3.98
N ILE A 372 1.61 5.68 3.85
CA ILE A 372 2.94 5.93 4.41
C ILE A 372 3.54 7.21 3.80
N TRP A 373 3.33 7.44 2.50
CA TRP A 373 3.76 8.68 1.83
C TRP A 373 3.04 9.90 2.41
N TYR A 374 1.73 9.85 2.60
CA TYR A 374 0.98 10.95 3.23
C TYR A 374 1.45 11.25 4.65
N LEU A 375 1.69 10.21 5.46
CA LEU A 375 2.22 10.36 6.81
C LEU A 375 3.63 10.99 6.78
N SER A 376 4.49 10.51 5.89
CA SER A 376 5.85 11.05 5.71
C SER A 376 5.81 12.52 5.27
N LEU A 377 4.95 12.86 4.31
CA LEU A 377 4.75 14.22 3.84
C LEU A 377 4.22 15.14 4.96
N PHE A 378 3.35 14.64 5.82
CA PHE A 378 2.87 15.37 6.99
C PHE A 378 3.99 15.68 7.99
N VAL A 379 4.83 14.70 8.33
CA VAL A 379 5.98 14.91 9.20
C VAL A 379 6.97 15.91 8.58
N LEU A 380 7.29 15.78 7.29
CA LEU A 380 8.15 16.72 6.57
C LEU A 380 7.55 18.13 6.53
N THR A 381 6.24 18.26 6.36
CA THR A 381 5.52 19.54 6.40
C THR A 381 5.68 20.19 7.77
N LEU A 382 5.50 19.44 8.86
CA LEU A 382 5.66 19.96 10.22
C LEU A 382 7.10 20.43 10.48
N LEU A 383 8.10 19.62 10.10
CA LEU A 383 9.51 19.96 10.26
C LEU A 383 9.87 21.20 9.43
N ALA A 384 9.42 21.28 8.17
CA ALA A 384 9.65 22.42 7.31
C ALA A 384 9.08 23.71 7.92
N LEU A 385 7.84 23.68 8.44
CA LEU A 385 7.21 24.85 9.04
C LEU A 385 7.86 25.28 10.36
N LEU A 386 8.33 24.32 11.18
CA LEU A 386 8.98 24.60 12.47
C LEU A 386 10.40 25.15 12.31
N LEU A 387 11.14 24.64 11.32
CA LEU A 387 12.55 24.96 11.10
C LEU A 387 12.77 26.11 10.11
N TRP A 388 11.73 26.55 9.38
CA TRP A 388 11.89 27.61 8.39
C TRP A 388 12.37 28.93 9.01
N PRO A 389 13.49 29.52 8.52
CA PRO A 389 14.04 30.74 9.08
C PRO A 389 13.07 31.91 8.92
N THR A 390 12.81 32.58 10.04
CA THR A 390 11.84 33.69 10.12
C THR A 390 12.43 35.05 9.76
N SER A 391 13.76 35.13 9.69
CA SER A 391 14.54 36.28 9.26
C SER A 391 15.37 35.88 8.05
N GLY A 392 15.48 36.74 7.04
CA GLY A 392 16.40 36.53 5.92
C GLY A 392 17.83 36.51 6.45
N LEU A 393 18.33 35.35 6.85
CA LEU A 393 19.72 35.14 7.20
C LEU A 393 20.11 33.74 6.71
N SER A 394 21.04 33.74 5.77
CA SER A 394 21.81 32.63 5.19
C SER A 394 21.75 31.30 5.97
N VAL A 395 20.73 30.47 5.71
CA VAL A 395 20.74 29.05 6.10
C VAL A 395 21.49 28.19 5.07
N TRP A 396 21.82 28.75 3.90
CA TRP A 396 22.59 28.06 2.86
C TRP A 396 23.98 27.63 3.35
N ASN A 397 24.65 28.45 4.18
CA ASN A 397 25.97 28.11 4.72
C ASN A 397 25.95 27.00 5.80
N HIS A 398 24.80 26.70 6.40
CA HIS A 398 24.71 25.64 7.42
C HIS A 398 24.17 24.32 6.86
N CYS A 399 23.29 24.36 5.85
CA CYS A 399 22.84 23.16 5.13
C CYS A 399 23.91 22.58 4.20
N SER A 400 24.81 23.41 3.65
CA SER A 400 25.96 22.92 2.87
C SER A 400 26.85 21.97 3.68
N ASN A 401 26.99 22.20 5.00
CA ASN A 401 27.82 21.32 5.84
C ASN A 401 27.13 20.00 6.21
N LEU A 402 25.80 19.92 6.11
CA LEU A 402 25.05 18.69 6.37
C LEU A 402 24.99 17.79 5.13
N ILE A 403 24.93 18.38 3.93
CA ILE A 403 24.93 17.62 2.66
C ILE A 403 26.32 17.05 2.35
N VAL A 404 27.40 17.71 2.78
CA VAL A 404 28.78 17.20 2.64
C VAL A 404 29.06 16.01 3.59
N SER A 405 28.26 15.82 4.64
CA SER A 405 28.42 14.69 5.58
C SER A 405 27.87 13.35 5.08
N CYS A 406 27.21 13.29 3.92
CA CYS A 406 26.52 12.09 3.43
C CYS A 406 27.06 11.51 2.11
N ASN A 407 28.26 11.88 1.65
CA ASN A 407 28.89 11.21 0.51
C ASN A 407 29.76 10.03 0.99
N ILE A 408 29.15 8.87 1.05
CA ILE A 408 29.82 7.56 1.05
C ILE A 408 30.12 7.23 -0.42
N PHE A 409 31.39 6.94 -0.71
CA PHE A 409 32.04 6.57 -2.00
C PHE A 409 32.73 7.69 -2.80
N GLY A 410 34.07 7.65 -2.82
CA GLY A 410 34.89 8.14 -3.93
C GLY A 410 36.24 8.77 -3.57
N GLY A 411 37.28 7.93 -3.50
CA GLY A 411 38.74 8.16 -3.62
C GLY A 411 39.30 9.59 -3.64
N GLY A 412 40.24 9.85 -2.74
CA GLY A 412 40.91 11.14 -2.57
C GLY A 412 42.02 11.47 -3.58
N THR A 413 42.36 12.76 -3.60
CA THR A 413 43.72 13.31 -3.76
C THR A 413 43.73 14.71 -3.16
N LYS A 414 44.61 14.95 -2.18
CA LYS A 414 44.89 16.25 -1.54
C LYS A 414 46.31 16.68 -1.92
N GLU A 415 46.47 17.89 -2.43
CA GLU A 415 47.68 18.71 -2.36
C GLU A 415 47.23 20.14 -1.98
N LYS A 416 47.59 20.61 -0.78
CA LYS A 416 48.64 21.62 -0.46
C LYS A 416 48.32 23.00 -1.03
N ASN A 417 48.49 24.14 -0.36
CA ASN A 417 48.89 24.61 0.97
C ASN A 417 48.60 26.15 0.87
N GLU A 418 48.51 26.98 1.89
CA GLU A 418 49.63 27.48 2.69
C GLU A 418 49.04 28.22 3.90
N ASP A 419 49.43 27.75 5.09
CA ASP A 419 49.48 28.54 6.31
C ASP A 419 50.81 29.31 6.32
N GLU A 420 50.81 30.57 6.73
CA GLU A 420 51.98 31.24 7.35
C GLU A 420 51.40 32.20 8.42
N ASN A 421 51.92 32.40 9.63
CA ASN A 421 53.26 32.20 10.15
C ASN A 421 53.21 32.19 11.71
N CYS A 422 53.61 31.12 12.39
CA CYS A 422 53.91 31.11 13.83
C CYS A 422 54.96 30.03 14.11
N GLU A 423 56.19 30.42 14.49
CA GLU A 423 57.22 29.48 14.92
C GLU A 423 56.97 28.99 16.37
N TYR A 424 57.05 27.67 16.54
CA TYR A 424 56.97 26.99 17.83
C TYR A 424 58.27 26.24 18.08
N GLU A 425 58.78 26.30 19.30
CA GLU A 425 59.98 25.57 19.73
C GLU A 425 59.56 24.37 20.59
N MET A 426 60.16 23.20 20.33
CA MET A 426 59.88 21.96 21.05
C MET A 426 60.85 21.78 22.20
N ILE A 427 60.32 21.63 23.42
CA ILE A 427 61.12 21.38 24.63
C ILE A 427 60.58 20.12 25.30
N TRP A 428 61.49 19.29 25.78
CA TRP A 428 61.18 18.04 26.48
C TRP A 428 61.43 18.21 27.97
N ASP A 429 60.53 17.70 28.80
CA ASP A 429 60.75 17.65 30.24
C ASP A 429 61.60 16.42 30.64
N ALA A 430 62.03 16.40 31.90
CA ALA A 430 62.86 15.32 32.45
C ALA A 430 62.11 13.98 32.57
N GLU A 431 60.78 13.98 32.38
CA GLU A 431 59.92 12.79 32.40
C GLU A 431 59.63 12.27 30.98
N GLY A 432 60.13 12.95 29.94
CA GLY A 432 60.07 12.52 28.55
C GLY A 432 58.83 13.02 27.77
N SER A 433 58.11 14.02 28.27
CA SER A 433 56.96 14.62 27.58
C SER A 433 57.37 15.84 26.76
N MET A 434 56.85 15.94 25.53
CA MET A 434 57.15 17.05 24.61
C MET A 434 56.12 18.17 24.71
N HIS A 435 56.60 19.40 24.85
CA HIS A 435 55.77 20.59 24.85
C HIS A 435 56.20 21.58 23.76
N LEU A 436 55.20 22.19 23.10
CA LEU A 436 55.39 23.23 22.08
C LEU A 436 55.09 24.59 22.71
N VAL A 437 56.09 25.48 22.73
CA VAL A 437 55.94 26.84 23.27
C VAL A 437 56.10 27.86 22.14
N LYS A 438 55.17 28.83 22.10
CA LYS A 438 55.14 29.88 21.08
C LYS A 438 56.18 30.96 21.38
N LYS A 439 57.07 31.26 20.42
CA LYS A 439 58.10 32.28 20.56
C LYS A 439 57.57 33.64 20.09
N ALA A 440 57.67 34.68 20.93
CA ALA A 440 57.33 36.04 20.52
C ALA A 440 58.58 36.73 19.94
N LEU A 441 58.55 37.09 18.66
CA LEU A 441 59.62 37.86 18.01
C LEU A 441 59.30 39.36 18.04
N ASN A 442 60.22 40.15 18.59
CA ASN A 442 60.20 41.61 18.55
C ASN A 442 60.40 42.11 17.11
N ALA A 443 59.57 43.07 16.68
CA ALA A 443 59.65 43.66 15.35
C ALA A 443 60.95 44.48 15.17
N PRO A 444 61.61 44.41 14.00
CA PRO A 444 62.82 45.20 13.74
C PRO A 444 62.47 46.61 13.25
N ILE A 445 63.26 47.57 13.73
CA ILE A 445 63.32 48.97 13.29
C ILE A 445 64.32 49.07 12.13
N ALA A 446 63.95 49.79 11.06
CA ALA A 446 64.86 50.49 10.13
C ALA A 446 64.03 51.46 9.26
N ASN A 447 64.43 52.69 8.89
CA ASN A 447 65.53 53.57 9.28
C ASN A 447 65.21 55.02 8.83
N SER A 448 65.67 56.00 9.62
CA SER A 448 66.11 57.38 9.33
C SER A 448 65.56 58.18 8.12
N SER A 449 64.98 59.37 8.39
CA SER A 449 65.64 60.67 8.13
C SER A 449 64.81 61.89 8.59
N GLU A 450 65.54 62.91 9.04
CA GLU A 450 65.21 64.35 9.17
C GLU A 450 64.30 64.90 10.30
N ARG A 451 65.01 65.45 11.30
CA ARG A 451 64.85 66.73 12.03
C ARG A 451 63.54 67.53 11.86
N GLY A 452 62.97 67.92 13.01
CA GLY A 452 62.36 69.24 13.19
C GLY A 452 61.35 69.38 14.34
N LEU A 453 61.82 69.89 15.49
CA LEU A 453 61.20 70.83 16.44
C LEU A 453 59.70 70.65 16.85
N VAL A 454 59.41 70.36 18.15
CA VAL A 454 58.90 71.32 19.19
C VAL A 454 57.52 71.90 18.81
N GLU A 455 56.39 71.62 19.47
CA GLU A 455 55.88 72.24 20.73
C GLU A 455 54.46 71.65 21.00
N ARG A 456 54.13 71.09 22.18
CA ARG A 456 53.46 71.70 23.35
C ARG A 456 51.99 72.18 23.14
N GLY A 457 51.10 71.74 24.04
CA GLY A 457 49.84 72.43 24.38
C GLY A 457 48.61 71.52 24.38
N ASN A 458 48.26 70.87 25.49
CA ASN A 458 47.42 71.35 26.61
C ASN A 458 45.93 71.02 26.47
N ALA A 459 45.44 70.37 27.52
CA ALA A 459 44.08 69.98 27.83
C ALA A 459 43.10 71.17 27.97
N VAL A 460 41.79 70.87 28.02
CA VAL A 460 40.87 71.31 29.08
C VAL A 460 39.51 70.59 28.94
N MET A 461 39.03 70.05 30.06
CA MET A 461 37.65 69.59 30.31
C MET A 461 36.68 70.76 30.55
N ARG A 462 35.39 70.62 30.21
CA ARG A 462 34.28 70.43 31.20
C ARG A 462 32.86 70.46 30.57
N PRO A 463 31.83 69.97 31.31
CA PRO A 463 30.51 69.58 30.80
C PRO A 463 29.34 70.50 31.26
N THR A 464 28.10 70.04 30.98
CA THR A 464 26.82 70.14 31.74
C THR A 464 25.69 70.94 31.08
N ALA A 465 24.49 70.34 30.97
CA ALA A 465 23.21 71.00 31.28
C ALA A 465 22.07 69.98 31.53
N LYS A 466 21.30 70.24 32.60
CA LYS A 466 20.12 69.53 33.15
C LYS A 466 18.92 70.50 33.13
N LYS A 467 17.66 70.02 32.96
CA LYS A 467 16.37 70.55 33.50
C LYS A 467 15.18 69.80 32.85
N HIS A 468 14.00 69.48 33.42
CA HIS A 468 13.27 69.53 34.71
C HIS A 468 11.95 68.72 34.50
N ILE A 469 11.55 67.71 35.29
CA ILE A 469 10.55 67.61 36.41
C ILE A 469 9.23 68.41 36.31
N SER A 470 8.09 67.69 36.49
CA SER A 470 6.87 68.09 37.23
C SER A 470 6.14 66.84 37.80
N GLN A 471 5.61 66.94 39.03
CA GLN A 471 5.01 65.92 39.91
C GLN A 471 3.48 66.08 40.05
N ASP A 472 2.80 65.07 40.63
CA ASP A 472 1.74 65.10 41.69
C ASP A 472 1.50 63.62 42.13
N ILE A 473 1.78 63.09 43.35
CA ILE A 473 1.22 63.21 44.74
C ILE A 473 -0.21 62.63 44.86
N GLU A 474 -0.48 61.52 45.60
CA GLU A 474 -0.80 61.38 47.06
C GLU A 474 -0.84 59.85 47.41
N ALA A 475 -0.07 59.24 48.35
CA ALA A 475 -0.03 59.22 49.83
C ALA A 475 -0.96 58.20 50.55
N SER A 476 -0.38 57.18 51.21
CA SER A 476 -0.75 56.73 52.57
C SER A 476 0.31 55.75 53.16
N MET A 477 0.66 55.97 54.42
CA MET A 477 1.80 55.41 55.18
C MET A 477 1.49 54.11 55.94
N ASN A 478 2.49 53.25 56.15
CA ASN A 478 3.00 52.94 57.51
C ASN A 478 4.34 52.17 57.50
N VAL A 479 5.11 52.46 58.54
CA VAL A 479 6.50 52.16 58.92
C VAL A 479 6.47 50.90 59.84
N ASP A 480 7.40 49.94 59.93
CA ASP A 480 8.81 50.08 60.33
C ASP A 480 9.67 48.79 60.20
N LEU A 481 10.99 49.03 60.09
CA LEU A 481 12.23 48.30 60.45
C LEU A 481 12.43 46.77 60.23
N GLY A 482 13.53 46.45 59.52
CA GLY A 482 14.23 45.15 59.58
C GLY A 482 15.39 45.03 58.59
N ALA A 483 16.61 44.95 59.13
CA ALA A 483 17.92 45.00 58.46
C ALA A 483 18.20 43.99 57.32
N ASP A 484 18.87 44.54 56.29
CA ASP A 484 20.02 44.07 55.50
C ASP A 484 20.24 42.58 55.12
N VAL A 485 20.89 42.42 53.95
CA VAL A 485 21.47 41.20 53.34
C VAL A 485 20.51 40.30 52.54
N ASP A 486 20.44 40.54 51.23
CA ASP A 486 20.92 39.60 50.18
C ASP A 486 20.29 39.93 48.81
N SER A 487 20.93 40.87 48.09
CA SER A 487 20.60 41.16 46.69
C SER A 487 21.47 40.30 45.77
N MET A 488 21.29 38.98 45.78
CA MET A 488 21.88 38.12 44.75
C MET A 488 21.05 36.89 44.37
N LEU A 489 19.72 37.05 44.23
CA LEU A 489 18.88 36.00 43.63
C LEU A 489 17.75 36.52 42.74
N LYS A 490 18.06 37.37 41.76
CA LYS A 490 17.08 37.79 40.74
C LYS A 490 17.70 38.09 39.37
N MET A 491 18.57 37.20 38.88
CA MET A 491 19.10 37.32 37.51
C MET A 491 19.10 36.04 36.67
N THR A 492 18.33 35.02 37.04
CA THR A 492 18.27 33.74 36.29
C THR A 492 16.90 33.40 35.67
N THR A 493 15.86 34.22 35.81
CA THR A 493 14.51 33.92 35.28
C THR A 493 14.06 34.70 34.04
N ARG A 494 14.88 35.64 33.53
CA ARG A 494 14.46 36.54 32.42
C ARG A 494 14.75 35.97 31.02
N THR A 495 15.78 35.14 30.87
CA THR A 495 16.16 34.51 29.59
C THR A 495 15.26 33.34 29.20
N SER A 496 14.77 32.57 30.18
CA SER A 496 13.80 31.47 30.00
C SER A 496 12.48 31.97 29.40
N LYS A 497 11.89 33.04 29.95
CA LYS A 497 10.63 33.64 29.45
C LYS A 497 10.74 34.14 27.99
N SER A 498 11.92 34.60 27.56
CA SER A 498 12.16 35.07 26.20
C SER A 498 12.22 33.91 25.18
N LYS A 499 12.96 32.84 25.50
CA LYS A 499 13.02 31.63 24.67
C LYS A 499 11.64 30.97 24.55
N THR A 500 10.89 30.88 25.65
CA THR A 500 9.53 30.35 25.66
C THR A 500 8.59 31.17 24.78
N LYS A 501 8.68 32.51 24.82
CA LYS A 501 7.87 33.38 23.95
C LYS A 501 8.17 33.18 22.46
N ILE A 502 9.43 32.99 22.09
CA ILE A 502 9.85 32.70 20.71
C ILE A 502 9.32 31.33 20.25
N VAL A 503 9.40 30.30 21.09
CA VAL A 503 8.87 28.97 20.80
C VAL A 503 7.34 29.02 20.62
N ILE A 504 6.62 29.68 21.53
CA ILE A 504 5.16 29.85 21.41
C ILE A 504 4.79 30.58 20.12
N GLN A 505 5.50 31.66 19.77
CA GLN A 505 5.25 32.37 18.52
C GLN A 505 5.51 31.51 17.28
N ARG A 506 6.53 30.66 17.29
CA ARG A 506 6.79 29.69 16.21
C ARG A 506 5.69 28.64 16.11
N LEU A 507 5.21 28.11 17.23
CA LEU A 507 4.11 27.13 17.26
C LEU A 507 2.81 27.74 16.74
N VAL A 508 2.42 28.92 17.22
CA VAL A 508 1.21 29.63 16.75
C VAL A 508 1.29 29.89 15.24
N ARG A 509 2.46 30.31 14.75
CA ARG A 509 2.67 30.53 13.32
C ARG A 509 2.59 29.24 12.51
N THR A 510 3.21 28.17 13.00
CA THR A 510 3.17 26.85 12.36
C THR A 510 1.74 26.34 12.28
N PHE A 511 0.99 26.42 13.39
CA PHE A 511 -0.41 26.07 13.44
C PHE A 511 -1.23 26.84 12.40
N ARG A 512 -1.05 28.17 12.32
CA ARG A 512 -1.73 29.00 11.31
C ARG A 512 -1.43 28.54 9.88
N MET A 513 -0.18 28.21 9.56
CA MET A 513 0.18 27.74 8.22
C MET A 513 -0.36 26.33 7.95
N LEU A 514 -0.34 25.45 8.93
CA LEU A 514 -0.94 24.11 8.85
C LEU A 514 -2.45 24.21 8.58
N THR A 515 -3.15 25.12 9.26
CA THR A 515 -4.58 25.39 9.01
C THR A 515 -4.82 25.85 7.58
N ILE A 516 -3.95 26.69 7.00
CA ILE A 516 -4.06 27.12 5.60
C ILE A 516 -3.85 25.94 4.65
N ILE A 517 -2.81 25.11 4.88
CA ILE A 517 -2.55 23.93 4.06
C ILE A 517 -3.73 22.96 4.11
N ALA A 518 -4.27 22.71 5.30
CA ALA A 518 -5.43 21.85 5.51
C ALA A 518 -6.69 22.43 4.86
N ALA A 519 -6.94 23.74 4.99
CA ALA A 519 -8.11 24.39 4.39
C ALA A 519 -8.14 24.29 2.86
N VAL A 520 -6.97 24.20 2.21
CA VAL A 520 -6.85 24.00 0.76
C VAL A 520 -6.98 22.52 0.38
N ASN A 521 -6.29 21.63 1.09
CA ASN A 521 -6.10 20.25 0.64
C ASN A 521 -7.13 19.26 1.22
N LEU A 522 -7.70 19.52 2.39
CA LEU A 522 -8.72 18.65 2.98
C LEU A 522 -10.00 18.61 2.11
N PRO A 523 -10.50 19.74 1.57
CA PRO A 523 -11.63 19.69 0.62
C PRO A 523 -11.30 18.90 -0.65
N LEU A 524 -10.08 19.03 -1.18
CA LEU A 524 -9.62 18.26 -2.33
C LEU A 524 -9.60 16.76 -2.03
N TYR A 525 -9.03 16.36 -0.88
CA TYR A 525 -9.05 14.97 -0.44
C TYR A 525 -10.47 14.44 -0.28
N MET A 526 -11.35 15.17 0.40
CA MET A 526 -12.75 14.78 0.59
C MET A 526 -13.47 14.65 -0.76
N MET A 527 -13.25 15.57 -1.70
CA MET A 527 -13.82 15.46 -3.04
C MET A 527 -13.35 14.19 -3.77
N LEU A 528 -12.06 13.87 -3.71
CA LEU A 528 -11.49 12.66 -4.33
C LEU A 528 -11.98 11.37 -3.64
N LEU A 529 -12.20 11.42 -2.33
CA LEU A 529 -12.71 10.31 -1.53
C LEU A 529 -14.20 10.04 -1.80
N PHE A 530 -15.04 11.08 -1.86
CA PHE A 530 -16.47 10.93 -2.05
C PHE A 530 -16.91 10.78 -3.50
N LYS A 531 -16.10 11.24 -4.47
CA LYS A 531 -16.34 11.01 -5.90
C LYS A 531 -16.61 9.53 -6.18
N ASP A 532 -15.84 8.67 -5.54
CA ASP A 532 -15.93 7.24 -5.80
C ASP A 532 -17.02 6.55 -4.98
N TRP A 533 -17.64 7.18 -3.97
CA TRP A 533 -18.58 6.53 -3.05
C TRP A 533 -20.06 6.91 -3.24
N ILE A 534 -20.34 8.08 -3.82
CA ILE A 534 -21.71 8.65 -3.86
C ILE A 534 -22.58 8.06 -5.00
N ASP A 535 -21.98 7.43 -6.01
CA ASP A 535 -22.67 6.79 -7.14
C ASP A 535 -23.10 5.34 -6.86
#